data_AF-A0A7X9J556-F1
#
_entry.id   AF-A0A7X9J556-F1
#
_cell.length_a   1.000
_cell.length_b   1.000
_cell.length_c   1.000
_cell.angle_alpha   90.00
_cell.angle_beta   90.00
_cell.angle_gamma   90.00
#
_symmetry.space_group_name_H-M   'P 1'
#
loop_
_entity.id
_entity.type
_entity.pdbx_description
1 polymer ?
#
loop_
_entity_poly.entity_id
_entity_poly.type
_entity_poly.pdbx_seq_one_letter_code
_entity_poly.pdbx_strand_id
1 'polypeptide(L)'
;MKWIRIATLALFVAAVPSYAQTSFLRILKPAPDQVVREAIPVQIEASAVPAGGYLVIEINDEFMAAVVPDGKSDKLTYWWDSRAEFPGIDAPPEDGQYTIRVKTYNAAFKFQRSNELNVILRNKITLKPGETVTLAYRMGADTVWEYDYKVKTTIQGIETYSADIPFSVTIADFYGGSALASERFDKTATETYSGATQPFQRPVRSLAFTLSTTGQLSRGVKMQRNNLNCLFSPTTLPANARPIGSTWTGQLSVPGLFQRTPVIVQAKHTLLGLEYFRGFPSAKIKSEYEGSGTIASADPNQPTEPVRINGSRVS
;
A
#
# COMPACT_ATOMS: atom_id res chain seq x y z
N MET A 1 -77.38 -48.45 33.54
CA MET A 1 -77.33 -48.21 32.07
C MET A 1 -76.50 -46.96 31.82
N LYS A 2 -75.54 -47.05 30.87
CA LYS A 2 -74.73 -45.98 30.26
C LYS A 2 -73.65 -45.30 31.12
N TRP A 3 -72.42 -45.80 30.96
CA TRP A 3 -71.18 -45.09 31.28
C TRP A 3 -70.69 -44.42 29.99
N ILE A 4 -70.51 -43.11 30.00
CA ILE A 4 -69.95 -42.33 28.90
C ILE A 4 -68.42 -42.43 28.99
N ARG A 5 -67.78 -43.06 28.00
CA ARG A 5 -66.32 -43.01 27.83
C ARG A 5 -65.99 -41.81 26.95
N ILE A 6 -65.34 -40.81 27.55
CA ILE A 6 -64.73 -39.69 26.85
C ILE A 6 -63.41 -40.21 26.24
N ALA A 7 -63.32 -40.22 24.92
CA ALA A 7 -62.10 -40.56 24.19
C ALA A 7 -61.24 -39.30 24.04
N THR A 8 -60.07 -39.30 24.67
CA THR A 8 -59.05 -38.25 24.52
C THR A 8 -58.31 -38.46 23.20
N LEU A 9 -58.51 -37.55 22.25
CA LEU A 9 -57.78 -37.52 20.98
C LEU A 9 -56.41 -36.86 21.21
N ALA A 10 -55.34 -37.66 21.18
CA ALA A 10 -53.97 -37.17 21.26
C ALA A 10 -53.55 -36.54 19.93
N LEU A 11 -53.34 -35.22 19.93
CA LEU A 11 -52.82 -34.46 18.80
C LEU A 11 -51.30 -34.67 18.73
N PHE A 12 -50.83 -35.58 17.87
CA PHE A 12 -49.42 -35.68 17.52
C PHE A 12 -49.03 -34.49 16.63
N VAL A 13 -48.41 -33.48 17.22
CA VAL A 13 -47.70 -32.44 16.47
C VAL A 13 -46.42 -33.09 15.94
N ALA A 14 -46.43 -33.50 14.68
CA ALA A 14 -45.23 -33.90 13.97
C ALA A 14 -44.31 -32.67 13.86
N ALA A 15 -43.26 -32.63 14.67
CA ALA A 15 -42.15 -31.72 14.48
C ALA A 15 -41.51 -32.06 13.13
N VAL A 16 -41.76 -31.23 12.12
CA VAL A 16 -41.06 -31.33 10.84
C VAL A 16 -39.61 -30.93 11.11
N PRO A 17 -38.61 -31.83 10.95
CA PRO A 17 -37.23 -31.39 11.02
C PRO A 17 -37.02 -30.38 9.89
N SER A 18 -36.78 -29.13 10.26
CA SER A 18 -36.27 -28.13 9.34
C SER A 18 -34.93 -28.65 8.83
N TYR A 19 -34.91 -29.17 7.61
CA TYR A 19 -33.68 -29.41 6.89
C TYR A 19 -33.02 -28.04 6.71
N ALA A 20 -32.02 -27.75 7.56
CA ALA A 20 -31.14 -26.63 7.36
C ALA A 20 -30.62 -26.71 5.93
N GLN A 21 -30.95 -25.70 5.11
CA GLN A 21 -30.49 -25.61 3.73
C GLN A 21 -28.96 -25.71 3.76
N THR A 22 -28.43 -26.81 3.25
CA THR A 22 -27.01 -27.04 3.13
C THR A 22 -26.47 -26.15 2.02
N SER A 23 -26.18 -24.88 2.33
CA SER A 23 -25.36 -24.03 1.46
C SER A 23 -24.02 -24.73 1.25
N PHE A 24 -23.69 -25.02 0.00
CA PHE A 24 -22.36 -25.52 -0.33
C PHE A 24 -21.34 -24.42 -0.01
N LEU A 25 -20.27 -24.76 0.72
CA LEU A 25 -19.19 -23.81 0.94
C LEU A 25 -18.50 -23.59 -0.40
N ARG A 26 -18.73 -22.43 -1.01
CA ARG A 26 -18.19 -22.05 -2.32
C ARG A 26 -17.37 -20.77 -2.17
N ILE A 27 -16.16 -20.80 -2.73
CA ILE A 27 -15.37 -19.60 -2.96
C ILE A 27 -15.95 -18.88 -4.18
N LEU A 28 -16.50 -17.70 -3.97
CA LEU A 28 -17.10 -16.83 -4.98
C LEU A 28 -16.04 -16.01 -5.71
N LYS A 29 -15.01 -15.57 -4.97
CA LYS A 29 -13.81 -14.92 -5.48
C LYS A 29 -12.60 -15.39 -4.70
N PRO A 30 -11.43 -15.52 -5.35
CA PRO A 30 -11.24 -15.46 -6.81
C PRO A 30 -11.88 -16.66 -7.52
N ALA A 31 -11.94 -16.63 -8.85
CA ALA A 31 -12.35 -17.80 -9.63
C ALA A 31 -11.21 -18.84 -9.68
N PRO A 32 -11.52 -20.14 -9.89
CA PRO A 32 -10.50 -21.16 -10.09
C PRO A 32 -9.55 -20.80 -11.25
N ASP A 33 -8.26 -21.01 -11.03
CA ASP A 33 -7.13 -20.75 -11.94
C ASP A 33 -7.01 -19.28 -12.40
N GLN A 34 -7.70 -18.36 -11.71
CA GLN A 34 -7.63 -16.94 -12.00
C GLN A 34 -6.23 -16.39 -11.72
N VAL A 35 -5.75 -15.53 -12.62
CA VAL A 35 -4.57 -14.70 -12.36
C VAL A 35 -4.96 -13.58 -11.39
N VAL A 36 -4.33 -13.58 -10.23
CA VAL A 36 -4.60 -12.66 -9.11
C VAL A 36 -3.36 -11.84 -8.77
N ARG A 37 -3.56 -10.66 -8.18
CA ARG A 37 -2.49 -9.69 -7.88
C ARG A 37 -2.85 -8.84 -6.67
N GLU A 38 -1.83 -8.39 -5.95
CA GLU A 38 -1.90 -7.40 -4.89
C GLU A 38 -2.92 -7.75 -3.80
N ALA A 39 -4.07 -7.05 -3.75
CA ALA A 39 -5.17 -7.30 -2.83
C ALA A 39 -6.18 -8.26 -3.45
N ILE A 40 -6.20 -9.49 -2.93
CA ILE A 40 -6.94 -10.61 -3.51
C ILE A 40 -8.13 -10.91 -2.60
N PRO A 41 -9.38 -10.70 -3.07
CA PRO A 41 -10.55 -10.95 -2.26
C PRO A 41 -10.85 -12.45 -2.23
N VAL A 42 -10.75 -13.06 -1.06
CA VAL A 42 -11.29 -14.39 -0.75
C VAL A 42 -12.70 -14.21 -0.22
N GLN A 43 -13.68 -14.46 -1.09
CA GLN A 43 -15.09 -14.18 -0.82
C GLN A 43 -15.91 -15.47 -0.81
N ILE A 44 -16.78 -15.62 0.19
CA ILE A 44 -17.76 -16.71 0.29
C ILE A 44 -19.14 -16.14 0.64
N GLU A 45 -20.19 -16.96 0.48
CA GLU A 45 -21.50 -16.65 1.08
C GLU A 45 -21.39 -16.72 2.62
N ALA A 46 -21.86 -15.69 3.32
CA ALA A 46 -21.86 -15.66 4.79
C ALA A 46 -22.76 -16.77 5.35
N SER A 47 -23.81 -17.15 4.63
CA SER A 47 -24.71 -18.28 4.96
C SER A 47 -24.04 -19.65 4.92
N ALA A 48 -22.82 -19.77 4.38
CA ALA A 48 -22.02 -21.00 4.43
C ALA A 48 -21.28 -21.18 5.77
N VAL A 49 -21.21 -20.13 6.59
CA VAL A 49 -20.65 -20.18 7.94
C VAL A 49 -21.78 -20.47 8.94
N PRO A 50 -21.67 -21.51 9.80
CA PRO A 50 -22.67 -21.78 10.83
C PRO A 50 -22.86 -20.59 11.76
N ALA A 51 -24.05 -20.47 12.36
CA ALA A 51 -24.33 -19.45 13.36
C ALA A 51 -23.32 -19.51 14.54
N GLY A 52 -22.75 -18.36 14.90
CA GLY A 52 -21.68 -18.26 15.90
C GLY A 52 -20.36 -18.93 15.50
N GLY A 53 -20.25 -19.41 14.26
CA GLY A 53 -19.04 -19.99 13.69
C GLY A 53 -18.12 -18.98 13.05
N TYR A 54 -17.04 -19.48 12.46
CA TYR A 54 -16.02 -18.68 11.78
C TYR A 54 -15.44 -19.42 10.57
N LEU A 55 -14.83 -18.65 9.69
CA LEU A 55 -14.09 -19.10 8.52
C LEU A 55 -12.59 -19.07 8.83
N VAL A 56 -11.89 -20.16 8.57
CA VAL A 56 -10.42 -20.20 8.51
C VAL A 56 -10.00 -20.17 7.06
N ILE A 57 -8.97 -19.39 6.78
CA ILE A 57 -8.41 -19.22 5.44
C ILE A 57 -6.95 -19.65 5.50
N GLU A 58 -6.60 -20.57 4.61
CA GLU A 58 -5.26 -21.09 4.42
C GLU A 58 -4.81 -20.82 2.98
N ILE A 59 -3.53 -20.52 2.80
CA ILE A 59 -2.90 -20.38 1.48
C ILE A 59 -1.66 -21.25 1.47
N ASN A 60 -1.61 -22.24 0.56
CA ASN A 60 -0.57 -23.28 0.56
C ASN A 60 -0.37 -23.93 1.95
N ASP A 61 -1.49 -24.29 2.59
CA ASP A 61 -1.56 -24.86 3.94
C ASP A 61 -1.12 -23.92 5.09
N GLU A 62 -0.67 -22.69 4.79
CA GLU A 62 -0.35 -21.69 5.81
C GLU A 62 -1.59 -20.96 6.30
N PHE A 63 -1.73 -20.83 7.61
CA PHE A 63 -2.84 -20.10 8.22
C PHE A 63 -2.70 -18.61 7.97
N MET A 64 -3.70 -18.02 7.31
CA MET A 64 -3.73 -16.59 7.03
C MET A 64 -4.59 -15.83 8.03
N ALA A 65 -5.82 -16.30 8.26
CA ALA A 65 -6.78 -15.61 9.09
C ALA A 65 -7.92 -16.52 9.56
N ALA A 66 -8.54 -16.12 10.68
CA ALA A 66 -9.85 -16.57 11.12
C ALA A 66 -10.82 -15.39 11.10
N VAL A 67 -11.92 -15.51 10.36
CA VAL A 67 -12.85 -14.41 10.08
C VAL A 67 -14.26 -14.79 10.52
N VAL A 68 -14.89 -13.91 11.30
CA VAL A 68 -16.27 -14.06 11.77
C VAL A 68 -17.20 -13.23 10.88
N PRO A 69 -18.37 -13.76 10.47
CA PRO A 69 -19.39 -12.96 9.77
C PRO A 69 -19.82 -11.75 10.61
N ASP A 70 -19.86 -10.57 10.01
CA ASP A 70 -20.26 -9.33 10.70
C ASP A 70 -21.78 -9.15 10.85
N GLY A 71 -22.57 -10.04 10.21
CA GLY A 71 -24.02 -10.01 10.18
C GLY A 71 -24.63 -8.88 9.34
N LYS A 72 -23.81 -8.06 8.68
CA LYS A 72 -24.25 -6.91 7.88
C LYS A 72 -24.27 -7.22 6.39
N SER A 73 -23.42 -8.14 5.95
CA SER A 73 -23.25 -8.54 4.55
C SER A 73 -23.73 -9.97 4.32
N ASP A 74 -24.31 -10.22 3.15
CA ASP A 74 -24.60 -11.56 2.64
C ASP A 74 -23.32 -12.34 2.30
N LYS A 75 -22.20 -11.63 2.16
CA LYS A 75 -20.89 -12.17 1.81
C LYS A 75 -19.85 -11.89 2.87
N LEU A 76 -19.04 -12.90 3.16
CA LEU A 76 -17.84 -12.76 3.98
C LEU A 76 -16.63 -12.59 3.05
N THR A 77 -15.83 -11.54 3.27
CA THR A 77 -14.66 -11.25 2.44
C THR A 77 -13.42 -11.07 3.31
N TYR A 78 -12.37 -11.80 2.98
CA TYR A 78 -11.01 -11.57 3.45
C TYR A 78 -10.16 -11.02 2.32
N TRP A 79 -9.29 -10.07 2.61
CA TRP A 79 -8.36 -9.50 1.64
C TRP A 79 -6.96 -10.03 1.92
N TRP A 80 -6.48 -10.89 1.04
CA TRP A 80 -5.08 -11.30 1.05
C TRP A 80 -4.24 -10.22 0.37
N ASP A 81 -3.37 -9.56 1.12
CA ASP A 81 -2.34 -8.67 0.57
C ASP A 81 -1.09 -9.48 0.21
N SER A 82 -0.96 -9.80 -1.07
CA SER A 82 0.20 -10.53 -1.62
C SER A 82 1.47 -9.67 -1.75
N ARG A 83 1.45 -8.42 -1.30
CA ARG A 83 2.64 -7.56 -1.20
C ARG A 83 3.17 -7.46 0.24
N ALA A 84 2.42 -7.95 1.22
CA ALA A 84 2.86 -8.07 2.60
C ALA A 84 3.67 -9.35 2.82
N GLU A 85 4.37 -9.44 3.96
CA GLU A 85 5.06 -10.65 4.41
C GLU A 85 4.10 -11.85 4.45
N PHE A 86 4.61 -13.02 4.05
CA PHE A 86 3.85 -14.26 4.05
C PHE A 86 4.17 -15.07 5.31
N PRO A 87 3.21 -15.78 5.92
CA PRO A 87 3.50 -16.60 7.10
C PRO A 87 4.70 -17.54 6.89
N GLY A 88 5.61 -17.54 7.86
CA GLY A 88 6.84 -18.34 7.81
C GLY A 88 7.99 -17.76 6.97
N ILE A 89 7.79 -16.60 6.33
CA ILE A 89 8.79 -15.95 5.48
C ILE A 89 8.78 -14.43 5.71
N ASP A 90 9.94 -13.85 6.02
CA ASP A 90 10.13 -12.39 6.13
C ASP A 90 10.21 -11.71 4.75
N ALA A 91 9.33 -12.10 3.83
CA ALA A 91 9.23 -11.57 2.47
C ALA A 91 7.83 -11.79 1.89
N PRO A 92 7.43 -11.00 0.87
CA PRO A 92 6.21 -11.26 0.12
C PRO A 92 6.24 -12.60 -0.61
N PRO A 93 5.08 -13.23 -0.85
CA PRO A 93 4.98 -14.48 -1.60
C PRO A 93 5.50 -14.32 -3.03
N GLU A 94 6.23 -15.33 -3.53
CA GLU A 94 6.74 -15.35 -4.92
C GLU A 94 5.62 -15.59 -5.95
N ASP A 95 5.78 -15.10 -7.17
CA ASP A 95 4.82 -15.36 -8.25
C ASP A 95 4.74 -16.86 -8.58
N GLY A 96 3.54 -17.39 -8.78
CA GLY A 96 3.37 -18.82 -8.98
C GLY A 96 1.95 -19.32 -8.71
N GLN A 97 1.80 -20.64 -8.65
CA GLN A 97 0.54 -21.28 -8.32
C GLN A 97 0.36 -21.34 -6.80
N TYR A 98 -0.83 -20.96 -6.34
CA TYR A 98 -1.22 -21.02 -4.94
C TYR A 98 -2.56 -21.74 -4.79
N THR A 99 -2.71 -22.49 -3.70
CA THR A 99 -3.97 -23.10 -3.32
C THR A 99 -4.59 -22.31 -2.17
N ILE A 100 -5.76 -21.73 -2.41
CA ILE A 100 -6.56 -21.07 -1.38
C ILE A 100 -7.53 -22.12 -0.83
N ARG A 101 -7.41 -22.42 0.47
CA ARG A 101 -8.34 -23.29 1.17
C ARG A 101 -9.13 -22.51 2.20
N VAL A 102 -10.44 -22.73 2.22
CA VAL A 102 -11.34 -22.18 3.23
C VAL A 102 -11.95 -23.32 4.04
N LYS A 103 -12.00 -23.16 5.36
CA LYS A 103 -12.59 -24.14 6.29
C LYS A 103 -13.58 -23.44 7.20
N THR A 104 -14.77 -24.00 7.41
CA THR A 104 -15.74 -23.44 8.35
C THR A 104 -15.77 -24.24 9.64
N TYR A 105 -15.91 -23.54 10.75
CA TYR A 105 -16.02 -24.08 12.10
C TYR A 105 -17.27 -23.52 12.75
N ASN A 106 -17.90 -24.30 13.64
CA ASN A 106 -19.03 -23.83 14.44
C ASN A 106 -18.56 -23.15 15.74
N ALA A 107 -19.51 -22.64 16.53
CA ALA A 107 -19.24 -21.99 17.83
C ALA A 107 -18.54 -22.91 18.87
N ALA A 108 -18.56 -24.22 18.66
CA ALA A 108 -17.87 -25.21 19.50
C ALA A 108 -16.49 -25.60 18.94
N PHE A 109 -15.93 -24.80 18.02
CA PHE A 109 -14.65 -25.03 17.36
C PHE A 109 -14.56 -26.35 16.58
N LYS A 110 -15.70 -26.92 16.19
CA LYS A 110 -15.73 -28.15 15.40
C LYS A 110 -15.75 -27.83 13.92
N PHE A 111 -14.83 -28.45 13.19
CA PHE A 111 -14.79 -28.42 11.72
C PHE A 111 -16.14 -28.82 11.14
N GLN A 112 -16.57 -28.11 10.10
CA GLN A 112 -17.83 -28.38 9.40
C GLN A 112 -17.57 -28.78 7.95
N ARG A 113 -16.90 -27.90 7.19
CA ARG A 113 -16.71 -28.05 5.74
C ARG A 113 -15.41 -27.39 5.31
N SER A 114 -14.88 -27.83 4.18
CA SER A 114 -13.77 -27.18 3.48
C SER A 114 -14.06 -27.08 1.99
N ASN A 115 -13.47 -26.08 1.35
CA ASN A 115 -13.35 -25.99 -0.10
C ASN A 115 -12.01 -25.36 -0.44
N GLU A 116 -11.48 -25.67 -1.62
CA GLU A 116 -10.23 -25.14 -2.11
C GLU A 116 -10.28 -24.86 -3.61
N LEU A 117 -9.45 -23.92 -4.04
CA LEU A 117 -9.20 -23.68 -5.45
C LEU A 117 -7.76 -23.23 -5.65
N ASN A 118 -7.30 -23.35 -6.88
CA ASN A 118 -6.00 -22.84 -7.28
C ASN A 118 -6.14 -21.44 -7.87
N VAL A 119 -5.12 -20.61 -7.69
CA VAL A 119 -4.95 -19.33 -8.34
C VAL A 119 -3.51 -19.18 -8.83
N ILE A 120 -3.29 -18.23 -9.72
CA ILE A 120 -1.96 -17.88 -10.24
C ILE A 120 -1.63 -16.47 -9.78
N LEU A 121 -0.74 -16.35 -8.79
CA LEU A 121 -0.22 -15.05 -8.35
C LEU A 121 0.74 -14.50 -9.41
N ARG A 122 0.52 -13.26 -9.84
CA ARG A 122 1.38 -12.58 -10.82
C ARG A 122 1.57 -11.10 -10.52
N ASN A 123 2.29 -10.80 -9.45
CA ASN A 123 2.64 -9.44 -9.05
C ASN A 123 3.77 -8.87 -9.92
N LYS A 124 4.71 -9.70 -10.36
CA LYS A 124 5.86 -9.28 -11.20
C LYS A 124 5.47 -9.26 -12.68
N ILE A 125 6.04 -8.33 -13.42
CA ILE A 125 5.89 -8.21 -14.87
C ILE A 125 7.22 -8.64 -15.51
N THR A 126 7.19 -9.76 -16.20
CA THR A 126 8.36 -10.30 -16.91
C THR A 126 8.43 -9.74 -18.33
N LEU A 127 9.57 -9.13 -18.67
CA LEU A 127 9.90 -8.73 -20.04
C LEU A 127 10.62 -9.86 -20.77
N LYS A 128 10.50 -9.90 -22.09
CA LYS A 128 11.32 -10.79 -22.92
C LYS A 128 12.79 -10.32 -22.91
N PRO A 129 13.76 -11.23 -23.08
CA PRO A 129 15.15 -10.83 -23.25
C PRO A 129 15.30 -9.80 -24.38
N GLY A 130 16.00 -8.70 -24.11
CA GLY A 130 16.20 -7.59 -25.06
C GLY A 130 15.07 -6.57 -25.15
N GLU A 131 13.96 -6.79 -24.46
CA GLU A 131 12.86 -5.82 -24.39
C GLU A 131 13.22 -4.64 -23.46
N THR A 132 12.72 -3.46 -23.80
CA THR A 132 12.96 -2.22 -23.06
C THR A 132 11.63 -1.55 -22.73
N VAL A 133 11.64 -0.70 -21.70
CA VAL A 133 10.45 0.04 -21.25
C VAL A 133 10.73 1.52 -21.16
N THR A 134 9.74 2.32 -21.57
CA THR A 134 9.72 3.76 -21.35
C THR A 134 9.06 4.05 -20.02
N LEU A 135 9.73 4.81 -19.17
CA LEU A 135 9.24 5.17 -17.85
C LEU A 135 8.55 6.54 -17.91
N ALA A 136 7.34 6.62 -17.36
CA ALA A 136 6.63 7.88 -17.21
C ALA A 136 5.74 7.85 -15.96
N TYR A 137 5.62 9.00 -15.31
CA TYR A 137 4.60 9.21 -14.29
C TYR A 137 3.22 9.18 -14.92
N ARG A 138 2.37 8.29 -14.41
CA ARG A 138 0.97 8.23 -14.81
C ARG A 138 0.20 9.36 -14.13
N MET A 139 -0.13 10.38 -14.89
CA MET A 139 -0.91 11.53 -14.42
C MET A 139 -2.34 11.42 -14.94
N GLY A 140 -3.31 11.72 -14.08
CA GLY A 140 -4.70 11.92 -14.45
C GLY A 140 -5.23 13.16 -13.73
N ALA A 141 -6.13 13.89 -14.37
CA ALA A 141 -6.86 14.96 -13.68
C ALA A 141 -7.57 14.38 -12.43
N ASP A 142 -7.68 15.21 -11.40
CA ASP A 142 -8.27 14.87 -10.09
C ASP A 142 -7.63 13.66 -9.39
N THR A 143 -6.41 13.28 -9.79
CA THR A 143 -5.67 12.20 -9.14
C THR A 143 -4.98 12.72 -7.89
N VAL A 144 -5.16 12.01 -6.78
CA VAL A 144 -4.45 12.28 -5.52
C VAL A 144 -3.42 11.17 -5.29
N TRP A 145 -2.17 11.57 -5.11
CA TRP A 145 -1.09 10.71 -4.67
C TRP A 145 -0.81 10.97 -3.19
N GLU A 146 -0.84 9.91 -2.39
CA GLU A 146 -0.54 9.99 -0.96
C GLU A 146 0.88 9.53 -0.72
N TYR A 147 1.61 10.30 0.08
CA TYR A 147 2.98 10.05 0.44
C TYR A 147 3.14 10.13 1.95
N ASP A 148 3.98 9.26 2.47
CA ASP A 148 4.49 9.34 3.84
C ASP A 148 6.01 9.52 3.72
N TYR A 149 6.49 10.69 4.12
CA TYR A 149 7.91 11.00 4.11
C TYR A 149 8.50 10.83 5.50
N LYS A 150 9.35 9.82 5.65
CA LYS A 150 10.10 9.55 6.87
C LYS A 150 11.55 9.85 6.66
N VAL A 151 12.12 10.60 7.59
CA VAL A 151 13.55 10.90 7.56
C VAL A 151 14.13 10.82 8.95
N LYS A 152 15.37 10.36 9.02
CA LYS A 152 16.14 10.24 10.26
C LYS A 152 17.58 10.68 9.97
N THR A 153 18.10 11.53 10.84
CA THR A 153 19.47 12.04 10.78
C THR A 153 20.19 11.63 12.05
N THR A 154 21.39 11.09 11.87
CA THR A 154 22.25 10.72 12.98
C THR A 154 23.61 11.41 12.84
N ILE A 155 24.15 11.90 13.95
CA ILE A 155 25.52 12.40 14.05
C ILE A 155 26.24 11.48 15.04
N GLN A 156 27.32 10.83 14.59
CA GLN A 156 28.06 9.85 15.38
C GLN A 156 27.17 8.75 15.99
N GLY A 157 26.13 8.32 15.27
CA GLY A 157 25.18 7.29 15.70
C GLY A 157 24.05 7.80 16.62
N ILE A 158 24.08 9.06 17.05
CA ILE A 158 23.03 9.68 17.85
C ILE A 158 22.01 10.32 16.91
N GLU A 159 20.73 9.98 17.06
CA GLU A 159 19.66 10.64 16.33
C GLU A 159 19.53 12.10 16.78
N THR A 160 19.81 13.02 15.86
CA THR A 160 19.70 14.46 16.12
C THR A 160 18.40 15.03 15.58
N TYR A 161 17.80 14.35 14.60
CA TYR A 161 16.54 14.74 13.98
C TYR A 161 15.81 13.56 13.36
N SER A 162 14.49 13.60 13.43
CA SER A 162 13.61 12.78 12.59
C SER A 162 12.34 13.53 12.22
N ALA A 163 11.71 13.14 11.13
CA ALA A 163 10.39 13.63 10.77
C ALA A 163 9.55 12.52 10.15
N ASP A 164 8.24 12.61 10.41
CA ASP A 164 7.19 11.81 9.80
C ASP A 164 6.19 12.80 9.21
N ILE A 165 6.22 12.92 7.88
CA ILE A 165 5.52 13.98 7.14
C ILE A 165 4.61 13.32 6.10
N PRO A 166 3.39 12.94 6.49
CA PRO A 166 2.34 12.61 5.54
C PRO A 166 1.94 13.86 4.74
N PHE A 167 1.90 13.71 3.41
CA PHE A 167 1.43 14.74 2.50
C PHE A 167 0.79 14.13 1.27
N SER A 168 -0.05 14.90 0.60
CA SER A 168 -0.65 14.52 -0.68
C SER A 168 -0.19 15.42 -1.81
N VAL A 169 -0.16 14.87 -3.01
CA VAL A 169 -0.02 15.60 -4.26
C VAL A 169 -1.31 15.44 -5.05
N THR A 170 -2.01 16.54 -5.28
CA THR A 170 -3.21 16.57 -6.12
C THR A 170 -2.83 17.05 -7.51
N ILE A 171 -3.09 16.24 -8.52
CA ILE A 171 -3.02 16.62 -9.93
C ILE A 171 -4.34 17.27 -10.31
N ALA A 172 -4.35 18.60 -10.44
CA ALA A 172 -5.56 19.35 -10.75
C ALA A 172 -5.91 19.28 -12.24
N ASP A 173 -4.89 19.30 -13.10
CA ASP A 173 -5.05 19.24 -14.55
C ASP A 173 -3.81 18.63 -15.20
N PHE A 174 -3.95 18.12 -16.42
CA PHE A 174 -2.87 17.56 -17.22
C PHE A 174 -3.03 17.95 -18.70
N TYR A 175 -2.10 18.77 -19.18
CA TYR A 175 -2.10 19.25 -20.57
C TYR A 175 -0.68 19.41 -21.09
N GLY A 176 -0.47 19.12 -22.39
CA GLY A 176 0.82 19.33 -23.04
C GLY A 176 1.99 18.54 -22.43
N GLY A 177 1.73 17.37 -21.83
CA GLY A 177 2.76 16.54 -21.20
C GLY A 177 3.22 17.01 -19.81
N SER A 178 2.52 17.97 -19.22
CA SER A 178 2.75 18.44 -17.85
C SER A 178 1.46 18.52 -17.05
N ALA A 179 1.54 18.14 -15.78
CA ALA A 179 0.47 18.29 -14.81
C ALA A 179 0.60 19.62 -14.07
N LEU A 180 -0.54 20.29 -13.84
CA LEU A 180 -0.65 21.27 -12.77
C LEU A 180 -0.94 20.51 -11.48
N ALA A 181 -0.03 20.61 -10.52
CA ALA A 181 -0.09 19.86 -9.28
C ALA A 181 -0.02 20.78 -8.06
N SER A 182 -0.51 20.30 -6.93
CA SER A 182 -0.31 20.95 -5.64
C SER A 182 0.04 19.94 -4.57
N GLU A 183 1.05 20.23 -3.77
CA GLU A 183 1.33 19.46 -2.55
C GLU A 183 0.51 20.02 -1.39
N ARG A 184 0.08 19.16 -0.47
CA ARG A 184 -0.60 19.55 0.76
C ARG A 184 -0.15 18.69 1.94
N PHE A 185 0.27 19.33 3.02
CA PHE A 185 0.66 18.65 4.26
C PHE A 185 -0.54 18.24 5.08
N ASP A 186 -0.47 17.06 5.68
CA ASP A 186 -1.36 16.72 6.77
C ASP A 186 -1.02 17.55 8.02
N LYS A 187 -2.03 17.80 8.87
CA LYS A 187 -1.84 18.42 10.18
C LYS A 187 -1.16 17.47 11.17
N THR A 188 -1.15 16.17 10.89
CA THR A 188 -0.48 15.14 11.69
C THR A 188 1.03 15.06 11.45
N ALA A 189 1.57 15.81 10.49
CA ALA A 189 3.02 15.84 10.26
C ALA A 189 3.78 16.32 11.50
N THR A 190 4.83 15.59 11.86
CA THR A 190 5.65 15.85 13.05
C THR A 190 7.14 15.88 12.71
N GLU A 191 7.88 16.61 13.53
CA GLU A 191 9.34 16.63 13.50
C GLU A 191 9.88 16.55 14.94
N THR A 192 10.97 15.81 15.13
CA THR A 192 11.66 15.63 16.41
C THR A 192 13.05 16.20 16.32
N TYR A 193 13.39 17.11 17.24
CA TYR A 193 14.72 17.72 17.35
C TYR A 193 15.30 17.44 18.73
N SER A 194 16.50 16.86 18.79
CA SER A 194 17.19 16.58 20.06
C SER A 194 16.28 15.90 21.11
N GLY A 195 15.41 14.98 20.66
CA GLY A 195 14.46 14.25 21.51
C GLY A 195 13.12 14.94 21.78
N ALA A 196 12.91 16.20 21.36
CA ALA A 196 11.64 16.89 21.50
C ALA A 196 10.81 16.85 20.21
N THR A 197 9.63 16.23 20.25
CA THR A 197 8.69 16.17 19.12
C THR A 197 7.79 17.40 19.10
N GLN A 198 7.61 17.98 17.92
CA GLN A 198 6.74 19.13 17.67
C GLN A 198 5.99 18.99 16.34
N PRO A 199 4.88 19.72 16.13
CA PRO A 199 4.20 19.74 14.84
C PRO A 199 5.11 20.30 13.75
N PHE A 200 5.12 19.65 12.59
CA PHE A 200 5.88 20.11 11.42
C PHE A 200 5.32 21.46 10.96
N GLN A 201 6.12 22.52 11.07
CA GLN A 201 5.70 23.85 10.62
C GLN A 201 6.17 24.10 9.18
N ARG A 202 5.32 24.72 8.36
CA ARG A 202 5.74 25.38 7.11
C ARG A 202 4.95 26.66 6.89
N PRO A 203 5.52 27.65 6.18
CA PRO A 203 4.85 28.93 5.96
C PRO A 203 3.54 28.81 5.19
N VAL A 204 3.39 27.76 4.36
CA VAL A 204 2.20 27.53 3.54
C VAL A 204 1.88 26.05 3.52
N ARG A 205 0.58 25.72 3.67
CA ARG A 205 0.07 24.34 3.70
C ARG A 205 -0.15 23.72 2.32
N SER A 206 -0.18 24.54 1.28
CA SER A 206 -0.32 24.07 -0.09
C SER A 206 0.53 24.87 -1.05
N LEU A 207 1.28 24.17 -1.90
CA LEU A 207 2.17 24.75 -2.89
C LEU A 207 1.90 24.15 -4.26
N ALA A 208 1.62 25.03 -5.22
CA ALA A 208 1.37 24.66 -6.60
C ALA A 208 2.67 24.64 -7.42
N PHE A 209 2.80 23.64 -8.28
CA PHE A 209 3.94 23.44 -9.18
C PHE A 209 3.46 22.76 -10.46
N THR A 210 4.31 22.74 -11.48
CA THR A 210 4.08 21.91 -12.67
C THR A 210 5.00 20.70 -12.63
N LEU A 211 4.49 19.56 -13.09
CA LEU A 211 5.21 18.29 -13.09
C LEU A 211 5.18 17.64 -14.48
N SER A 212 6.33 17.35 -15.08
CA SER A 212 6.39 16.63 -16.36
C SER A 212 6.20 15.12 -16.17
N THR A 213 5.82 14.41 -17.24
CA THR A 213 5.76 12.93 -17.26
C THR A 213 7.08 12.26 -16.91
N THR A 214 8.21 12.94 -17.05
CA THR A 214 9.54 12.46 -16.65
C THR A 214 9.95 12.85 -15.23
N GLY A 215 9.08 13.50 -14.47
CA GLY A 215 9.35 13.90 -13.09
C GLY A 215 10.09 15.24 -12.95
N GLN A 216 10.18 16.05 -14.00
CA GLN A 216 10.72 17.41 -13.88
C GLN A 216 9.71 18.33 -13.20
N LEU A 217 10.15 19.03 -12.16
CA LEU A 217 9.31 19.92 -11.36
C LEU A 217 9.70 21.38 -11.60
N SER A 218 8.71 22.23 -11.87
CA SER A 218 8.89 23.69 -11.90
C SER A 218 8.02 24.37 -10.85
N ARG A 219 8.66 25.21 -10.03
CA ARG A 219 8.01 25.96 -8.94
C ARG A 219 6.95 26.91 -9.48
N GLY A 220 5.77 26.95 -8.87
CA GLY A 220 4.76 27.97 -9.17
C GLY A 220 5.16 29.37 -8.69
N VAL A 221 4.46 30.40 -9.17
CA VAL A 221 4.79 31.82 -8.93
C VAL A 221 4.93 32.15 -7.43
N LYS A 222 4.00 31.66 -6.58
CA LYS A 222 4.05 31.90 -5.13
C LYS A 222 5.27 31.24 -4.49
N MET A 223 5.66 30.07 -4.97
CA MET A 223 6.85 29.38 -4.48
C MET A 223 8.11 30.15 -4.85
N GLN A 224 8.24 30.59 -6.11
CA GLN A 224 9.38 31.38 -6.56
C GLN A 224 9.52 32.69 -5.77
N ARG A 225 8.41 33.42 -5.60
CA ARG A 225 8.38 34.70 -4.88
C ARG A 225 8.83 34.57 -3.42
N ASN A 226 8.45 33.49 -2.75
CA ASN A 226 8.73 33.27 -1.33
C ASN A 226 9.92 32.31 -1.12
N ASN A 227 10.66 31.99 -2.18
CA ASN A 227 11.75 31.00 -2.18
C ASN A 227 11.39 29.67 -1.49
N LEU A 228 10.18 29.16 -1.75
CA LEU A 228 9.70 27.89 -1.21
C LEU A 228 10.02 26.76 -2.19
N ASN A 229 10.26 25.56 -1.65
CA ASN A 229 10.51 24.34 -2.42
C ASN A 229 9.45 23.27 -2.11
N CYS A 230 9.21 22.33 -3.03
CA CYS A 230 8.33 21.19 -2.74
C CYS A 230 9.04 20.18 -1.83
N LEU A 231 8.29 19.54 -0.93
CA LEU A 231 8.74 18.29 -0.32
C LEU A 231 8.59 17.12 -1.28
N PHE A 232 7.58 17.18 -2.15
CA PHE A 232 7.45 16.22 -3.23
C PHE A 232 8.70 16.23 -4.12
N SER A 233 9.45 15.13 -4.10
CA SER A 233 10.62 14.91 -4.94
C SER A 233 10.44 13.65 -5.80
N PRO A 234 9.84 13.80 -7.00
CA PRO A 234 9.80 12.72 -7.96
C PRO A 234 11.22 12.33 -8.38
N THR A 235 11.41 11.06 -8.72
CA THR A 235 12.62 10.58 -9.39
C THR A 235 12.63 11.13 -10.81
N THR A 236 13.75 11.70 -11.25
CA THR A 236 13.90 12.04 -12.67
C THR A 236 13.98 10.75 -13.49
N LEU A 237 13.02 10.55 -14.40
CA LEU A 237 12.94 9.39 -15.27
C LEU A 237 13.72 9.62 -16.57
N PRO A 238 14.35 8.57 -17.14
CA PRO A 238 15.07 8.68 -18.39
C PRO A 238 14.09 8.87 -19.55
N ALA A 239 14.42 9.77 -20.49
CA ALA A 239 13.57 10.01 -21.65
C ALA A 239 13.51 8.82 -22.64
N ASN A 240 14.60 8.03 -22.70
CA ASN A 240 14.72 6.89 -23.60
C ASN A 240 14.30 5.60 -22.89
N ALA A 241 13.80 4.64 -23.67
CA ALA A 241 13.48 3.30 -23.18
C ALA A 241 14.71 2.61 -22.56
N ARG A 242 14.47 1.82 -21.52
CA ARG A 242 15.50 1.19 -20.69
C ARG A 242 15.20 -0.28 -20.46
N PRO A 243 16.19 -1.19 -20.54
CA PRO A 243 16.02 -2.56 -20.07
C PRO A 243 16.04 -2.61 -18.54
N ILE A 244 15.44 -3.65 -17.96
CA ILE A 244 15.57 -3.96 -16.52
C ILE A 244 17.06 -4.15 -16.18
N GLY A 245 17.47 -3.68 -15.00
CA GLY A 245 18.86 -3.69 -14.52
C GLY A 245 19.69 -2.49 -15.01
N SER A 246 19.20 -1.71 -15.98
CA SER A 246 19.92 -0.51 -16.42
C SER A 246 19.93 0.59 -15.36
N THR A 247 20.92 1.46 -15.49
CA THR A 247 21.12 2.60 -14.59
C THR A 247 21.12 3.91 -15.34
N TRP A 248 20.76 4.98 -14.64
CA TRP A 248 20.89 6.35 -15.12
C TRP A 248 21.19 7.29 -13.95
N THR A 249 21.76 8.44 -14.25
CA THR A 249 21.94 9.51 -13.27
C THR A 249 20.79 10.49 -13.36
N GLY A 250 20.39 11.01 -12.22
CA GLY A 250 19.35 12.01 -12.12
C GLY A 250 19.52 12.80 -10.84
N GLN A 251 18.94 14.00 -10.82
CA GLN A 251 18.85 14.75 -9.59
C GLN A 251 17.74 14.18 -8.73
N LEU A 252 18.03 14.07 -7.44
CA LEU A 252 17.08 13.77 -6.41
C LEU A 252 17.04 14.95 -5.44
N SER A 253 15.84 15.43 -5.14
CA SER A 253 15.65 16.38 -4.06
C SER A 253 15.48 15.57 -2.78
N VAL A 254 16.46 15.65 -1.88
CA VAL A 254 16.34 15.12 -0.52
C VAL A 254 15.76 16.25 0.31
N PRO A 255 14.53 16.12 0.83
CA PRO A 255 13.95 17.13 1.70
C PRO A 255 14.93 17.54 2.79
N GLY A 256 15.09 18.86 2.93
CA GLY A 256 16.13 19.46 3.75
C GLY A 256 15.84 19.21 5.21
N LEU A 257 16.76 18.53 5.85
CA LEU A 257 16.70 18.10 7.25
C LEU A 257 16.68 19.28 8.23
N PHE A 258 17.25 20.43 7.86
CA PHE A 258 17.23 21.65 8.65
C PHE A 258 17.21 22.89 7.72
N GLN A 259 16.48 23.93 8.10
CA GLN A 259 16.09 25.12 7.30
C GLN A 259 15.01 24.91 6.23
N ARG A 260 14.41 23.71 6.10
CA ARG A 260 13.24 23.47 5.22
C ARG A 260 13.53 23.72 3.73
N THR A 261 14.81 23.67 3.36
CA THR A 261 15.30 23.81 1.98
C THR A 261 15.81 22.46 1.53
N PRO A 262 15.15 21.78 0.57
CA PRO A 262 15.63 20.53 0.02
C PRO A 262 17.05 20.62 -0.52
N VAL A 263 17.84 19.60 -0.23
CA VAL A 263 19.17 19.43 -0.79
C VAL A 263 19.05 18.64 -2.07
N ILE A 264 19.48 19.23 -3.17
CA ILE A 264 19.54 18.53 -4.45
C ILE A 264 20.84 17.72 -4.49
N VAL A 265 20.71 16.41 -4.56
CA VAL A 265 21.84 15.47 -4.67
C VAL A 265 21.80 14.80 -6.04
N GLN A 266 22.97 14.38 -6.52
CA GLN A 266 23.03 13.47 -7.66
C GLN A 266 22.77 12.06 -7.19
N ALA A 267 21.85 11.38 -7.85
CA ALA A 267 21.46 10.01 -7.56
C ALA A 267 21.76 9.11 -8.76
N LYS A 268 22.24 7.90 -8.45
CA LYS A 268 22.27 6.77 -9.37
C LYS A 268 20.96 6.00 -9.21
N HIS A 269 20.18 5.95 -10.26
CA HIS A 269 18.94 5.19 -10.31
C HIS A 269 19.17 3.86 -11.04
N THR A 270 18.49 2.81 -10.57
CA THR A 270 18.52 1.47 -11.15
C THR A 270 17.09 0.97 -11.32
N LEU A 271 16.71 0.58 -12.53
CA LEU A 271 15.42 -0.08 -12.78
C LEU A 271 15.52 -1.53 -12.31
N LEU A 272 14.98 -1.83 -11.12
CA LEU A 272 15.07 -3.17 -10.53
C LEU A 272 14.14 -4.17 -11.22
N GLY A 273 12.97 -3.71 -11.68
CA GLY A 273 11.98 -4.56 -12.29
C GLY A 273 10.66 -3.83 -12.51
N LEU A 274 9.67 -4.60 -12.95
CA LEU A 274 8.32 -4.14 -13.19
C LEU A 274 7.36 -5.01 -12.36
N GLU A 275 6.37 -4.38 -11.76
CA GLU A 275 5.37 -5.04 -10.94
C GLU A 275 4.02 -4.33 -11.06
N TYR A 276 2.95 -5.01 -10.69
CA TYR A 276 1.65 -4.37 -10.54
C TYR A 276 1.60 -3.64 -9.20
N PHE A 277 1.22 -2.36 -9.25
CA PHE A 277 0.90 -1.55 -8.09
C PHE A 277 -0.45 -0.85 -8.29
N ARG A 278 -1.40 -1.09 -7.38
CA ARG A 278 -2.78 -0.61 -7.40
C ARG A 278 -3.49 -0.84 -8.74
N GLY A 279 -3.28 -2.01 -9.35
CA GLY A 279 -3.85 -2.42 -10.63
C GLY A 279 -3.09 -1.91 -11.86
N PHE A 280 -1.98 -1.18 -11.68
CA PHE A 280 -1.23 -0.58 -12.77
C PHE A 280 0.18 -1.15 -12.92
N PRO A 281 0.64 -1.41 -14.17
CA PRO A 281 2.05 -1.67 -14.44
C PRO A 281 2.92 -0.53 -13.92
N SER A 282 3.82 -0.85 -13.01
CA SER A 282 4.65 0.11 -12.27
C SER A 282 6.10 -0.35 -12.29
N ALA A 283 7.01 0.61 -12.28
CA ALA A 283 8.44 0.33 -12.25
C ALA A 283 8.95 0.41 -10.81
N LYS A 284 9.74 -0.59 -10.40
CA LYS A 284 10.46 -0.58 -9.14
C LYS A 284 11.84 0.00 -9.36
N ILE A 285 12.12 1.16 -8.78
CA ILE A 285 13.36 1.91 -9.01
C ILE A 285 14.11 2.07 -7.70
N LYS A 286 15.35 1.58 -7.66
CA LYS A 286 16.29 1.90 -6.58
C LYS A 286 17.02 3.19 -6.92
N SER A 287 17.10 4.12 -5.99
CA SER A 287 17.91 5.33 -6.10
C SER A 287 18.94 5.33 -4.99
N GLU A 288 20.20 5.47 -5.33
CA GLU A 288 21.34 5.59 -4.41
C GLU A 288 21.96 6.98 -4.61
N TYR A 289 22.24 7.68 -3.52
CA TYR A 289 22.75 9.05 -3.61
C TYR A 289 23.73 9.34 -2.49
N GLU A 290 24.70 10.17 -2.84
CA GLU A 290 25.65 10.78 -1.92
C GLU A 290 25.70 12.28 -2.20
N GLY A 291 25.79 13.07 -1.15
CA GLY A 291 25.80 14.52 -1.24
C GLY A 291 26.35 15.17 0.02
N SER A 292 26.41 16.49 -0.03
CA SER A 292 26.68 17.29 1.15
C SER A 292 25.57 18.33 1.29
N GLY A 293 25.20 18.59 2.54
CA GLY A 293 24.28 19.65 2.91
C GLY A 293 24.79 20.38 4.13
N THR A 294 24.02 21.35 4.58
CA THR A 294 24.26 22.03 5.85
C THR A 294 23.14 21.69 6.81
N ILE A 295 23.50 21.32 8.05
CA ILE A 295 22.55 21.23 9.15
C ILE A 295 22.62 22.56 9.88
N ALA A 296 21.49 23.25 10.00
CA ALA A 296 21.40 24.37 10.93
C ALA A 296 21.37 23.85 12.36
N SER A 297 22.14 24.50 13.22
CA SER A 297 22.05 24.25 14.65
C SER A 297 20.62 24.54 15.16
N ALA A 298 20.18 23.79 16.18
CA ALA A 298 18.97 24.10 16.94
C ALA A 298 19.07 25.46 17.69
N ASP A 299 20.29 25.89 18.01
CA ASP A 299 20.61 27.25 18.44
C ASP A 299 20.86 28.16 17.21
N PRO A 300 20.02 29.19 16.98
CA PRO A 300 20.19 30.11 15.86
C PRO A 300 21.49 30.92 15.89
N ASN A 301 22.24 30.89 17.00
CA ASN A 301 23.55 31.55 17.13
C ASN A 301 24.74 30.62 16.84
N GLN A 302 24.51 29.33 16.62
CA GLN A 302 25.57 28.39 16.26
C GLN A 302 25.71 28.26 14.74
N PRO A 303 26.95 28.16 14.23
CA PRO A 303 27.21 28.01 12.80
C PRO A 303 26.60 26.71 12.26
N THR A 304 26.14 26.74 11.01
CA THR A 304 25.69 25.55 10.29
C THR A 304 26.87 24.61 10.06
N GLU A 305 26.75 23.34 10.43
CA GLU A 305 27.79 22.35 10.15
C GLU A 305 27.56 21.67 8.79
N PRO A 306 28.62 21.46 7.99
CA PRO A 306 28.53 20.66 6.77
C PRO A 306 28.34 19.19 7.14
N VAL A 307 27.36 18.54 6.52
CA VAL A 307 27.04 17.13 6.78
C VAL A 307 26.98 16.35 5.48
N ARG A 308 27.51 15.12 5.52
CA ARG A 308 27.39 14.18 4.41
C ARG A 308 26.01 13.53 4.43
N ILE A 309 25.36 13.51 3.28
CA ILE A 309 24.05 12.89 3.08
C ILE A 309 24.26 11.68 2.21
N ASN A 310 24.06 10.49 2.76
CA ASN A 310 24.07 9.24 2.02
C ASN A 310 22.73 8.56 2.23
N GLY A 311 22.16 7.98 1.18
CA GLY A 311 20.90 7.28 1.31
C GLY A 311 20.56 6.39 0.12
N SER A 312 19.58 5.52 0.35
CA SER A 312 18.94 4.75 -0.70
C SER A 312 17.44 4.80 -0.52
N ARG A 313 16.69 4.94 -1.62
CA ARG A 313 15.22 4.77 -1.63
C ARG A 313 14.81 3.79 -2.70
N VAL A 314 13.75 3.03 -2.46
CA VAL A 314 13.07 2.23 -3.48
C VAL A 314 11.68 2.85 -3.68
N SER A 315 11.37 3.20 -4.92
CA SER A 315 10.11 3.84 -5.33
C SER A 315 9.43 3.02 -6.41
#